data_AF-A0A1F8N1H5-F1
#
_entry.id   AF-A0A1F8N1H5-F1
#
_cell.length_a   1.000
_cell.length_b   1.000
_cell.length_c   1.000
_cell.angle_alpha   90.00
_cell.angle_beta   90.00
_cell.angle_gamma   90.00
#
_symmetry.space_group_name_H-M   'P 1'
#
loop_
_entity.id
_entity.type
_entity.pdbx_description
1 polymer ?
#
loop_
_entity_poly.entity_id
_entity_poly.type
_entity_poly.pdbx_seq_one_letter_code
_entity_poly.pdbx_strand_id
1 'polypeptide(L)' 'MLDRGGLESEVEAAIRTGNCEPARNNRFLFRKNFTFSHQWRGKHRAVKQVAPIVIEEPDRLVVVTVFVYYF' A
#
# COMPACT_ATOMS: atom_id res chain seq x y z
N MET A 1 5.06 -10.19 -3.44
CA MET A 1 4.70 -8.76 -3.56
C MET A 1 4.86 -8.28 -4.99
N LEU A 2 6.04 -8.50 -5.58
CA LEU A 2 6.35 -8.22 -6.99
C LEU A 2 5.32 -8.78 -7.98
N ASP A 3 4.88 -10.04 -7.81
CA ASP A 3 3.89 -10.66 -8.72
C ASP A 3 2.51 -9.99 -8.71
N ARG A 4 2.20 -9.23 -7.64
CA ARG A 4 0.96 -8.43 -7.52
C ARG A 4 1.23 -6.94 -7.73
N GLY A 5 2.41 -6.62 -8.24
CA GLY A 5 2.81 -5.28 -8.66
C GLY A 5 3.11 -4.32 -7.51
N GLY A 6 3.37 -4.80 -6.29
CA GLY A 6 3.79 -3.96 -5.15
C GLY A 6 5.27 -4.16 -4.79
N LEU A 7 5.94 -3.08 -4.39
CA LEU A 7 7.33 -3.08 -3.91
C LEU A 7 7.38 -2.82 -2.40
N GLU A 8 8.37 -3.41 -1.72
CA GLU A 8 8.58 -3.21 -0.27
C GLU A 8 8.84 -1.74 0.07
N SER A 9 9.63 -1.04 -0.74
CA SER A 9 9.89 0.39 -0.56
C SER A 9 8.63 1.27 -0.65
N GLU A 10 7.64 0.88 -1.46
CA GLU A 10 6.36 1.60 -1.56
C GLU A 10 5.50 1.35 -0.32
N VAL A 11 5.57 0.16 0.25
CA VAL A 11 4.87 -0.21 1.49
C VAL A 11 5.44 0.57 2.66
N GLU A 12 6.77 0.61 2.79
CA GLU A 12 7.45 1.44 3.79
C GLU A 12 7.10 2.92 3.63
N ALA A 13 7.14 3.44 2.39
CA ALA A 13 6.77 4.82 2.12
C ALA A 13 5.30 5.10 2.48
N ALA A 14 4.39 4.16 2.22
CA ALA A 14 2.99 4.27 2.60
C ALA A 14 2.81 4.29 4.12
N ILE A 15 3.53 3.46 4.87
CA ILE A 15 3.47 3.44 6.34
C ILE A 15 4.04 4.74 6.94
N ARG A 16 5.17 5.23 6.41
CA ARG A 16 5.86 6.42 6.96
C ARG A 16 5.20 7.74 6.62
N THR A 17 4.59 7.86 5.44
CA THR A 17 4.15 9.15 4.89
C THR A 17 2.77 9.13 4.24
N GLY A 18 2.11 7.98 4.22
CA GLY A 18 0.75 7.85 3.73
C GLY A 18 -0.27 8.26 4.77
N ASN A 19 -1.53 8.36 4.34
CA ASN A 19 -2.63 8.59 5.26
C ASN A 19 -2.90 7.31 6.06
N CYS A 20 -3.19 7.46 7.35
CA CYS A 20 -3.51 6.34 8.25
C CYS A 20 -4.98 6.40 8.65
N GLU A 21 -5.66 5.26 8.58
CA GLU A 21 -7.06 5.09 8.98
C GLU A 21 -7.20 3.81 9.83
N PRO A 22 -8.07 3.78 10.86
CA PRO A 22 -8.35 2.56 11.59
C PRO A 22 -8.98 1.49 10.69
N ALA A 23 -8.59 0.23 10.88
CA ALA A 23 -9.14 -0.94 10.23
C ALA A 23 -9.69 -1.94 11.26
N ARG A 24 -10.42 -2.96 10.78
CA ARG A 24 -11.03 -3.99 11.64
C ARG A 24 -9.98 -4.72 12.47
N ASN A 25 -10.31 -5.06 13.72
CA ASN A 25 -9.49 -5.85 14.65
C ASN A 25 -8.19 -5.16 15.07
N ASN A 26 -8.25 -3.89 15.50
CA ASN A 26 -7.09 -3.10 15.97
C ASN A 26 -5.94 -3.05 14.96
N ARG A 27 -6.28 -3.00 13.68
CA ARG A 27 -5.32 -2.83 12.59
C ARG A 27 -5.39 -1.41 12.07
N PHE A 28 -4.36 -1.00 11.37
CA PHE A 28 -4.31 0.28 10.67
C PHE A 28 -4.18 0.04 9.18
N LEU A 29 -4.90 0.83 8.39
CA LEU A 29 -4.73 0.91 6.96
C LEU A 29 -3.92 2.16 6.66
N PHE A 30 -2.73 1.98 6.10
CA PHE A 30 -1.99 3.08 5.49
C PHE A 30 -2.31 3.13 4.01
N ARG A 31 -2.29 4.31 3.41
CA ARG A 31 -2.55 4.47 1.97
C ARG A 31 -1.74 5.61 1.37
N LYS A 32 -1.07 5.33 0.25
CA LYS A 32 -0.30 6.32 -0.49
C LYS A 32 -0.45 6.10 -2.00
N ASN A 33 -0.62 7.22 -2.71
CA ASN A 33 -0.61 7.25 -4.16
C ASN A 33 0.80 7.50 -4.67
N PHE A 34 1.19 6.76 -5.69
CA PHE A 34 2.44 6.88 -6.42
C PHE A 34 2.12 7.21 -7.86
N THR A 35 2.94 8.06 -8.47
CA THR A 35 2.92 8.24 -9.92
C THR A 35 3.26 6.89 -10.56
N PHE A 36 2.36 6.43 -11.42
CA PHE A 36 2.52 5.20 -12.17
C PHE A 36 2.31 5.59 -13.62
N SER A 37 3.31 5.45 -14.48
CA SER A 37 3.21 5.87 -15.89
C SER A 37 3.27 4.65 -16.80
N HIS A 38 2.54 3.60 -16.45
CA HIS A 38 2.55 2.34 -17.19
C HIS A 38 1.17 2.00 -17.75
N GLN A 39 1.16 1.32 -18.89
CA GLN A 39 -0.07 0.78 -19.47
C GLN A 39 -0.45 -0.52 -18.77
N TRP A 40 -1.71 -0.62 -18.34
CA TRP A 40 -2.29 -1.88 -17.84
C TRP A 40 -3.53 -2.22 -18.66
N ARG A 41 -3.51 -3.38 -19.32
CA ARG A 41 -4.58 -3.84 -20.25
C ARG A 41 -5.01 -2.78 -21.28
N GLY A 42 -4.05 -2.05 -21.85
CA GLY A 42 -4.29 -1.04 -22.89
C GLY A 42 -4.87 0.30 -22.40
N LYS A 43 -5.08 0.48 -21.09
CA LYS A 43 -5.45 1.78 -20.51
C LYS A 43 -4.25 2.37 -19.78
N HIS A 44 -4.01 3.66 -19.98
CA HIS A 44 -3.04 4.42 -19.18
C HIS A 44 -3.57 4.50 -17.74
N ARG A 45 -2.74 4.08 -16.79
CA ARG A 45 -3.01 4.21 -15.36
C ARG A 45 -1.96 5.15 -14.83
N ALA A 46 -2.37 6.35 -14.44
CA ALA A 46 -1.46 7.42 -14.01
C ALA A 46 -1.06 7.27 -12.53
N VAL A 47 -1.86 6.50 -11.78
CA VAL A 47 -1.73 6.40 -10.34
C VAL A 47 -1.77 4.94 -9.92
N LYS A 48 -0.80 4.57 -9.09
CA LYS A 48 -0.80 3.34 -8.32
C LYS A 48 -1.00 3.70 -6.85
N GLN A 49 -1.97 3.08 -6.20
CA GLN A 49 -2.16 3.23 -4.76
C GLN A 49 -1.69 1.95 -4.08
N VAL A 50 -0.82 2.10 -3.07
CA VAL A 50 -0.41 1.00 -2.20
C VAL A 50 -1.03 1.24 -0.83
N ALA A 51 -1.73 0.22 -0.34
CA ALA A 51 -2.53 0.31 0.87
C ALA A 51 -2.28 -0.90 1.80
N PRO A 52 -1.22 -0.88 2.62
CA PRO A 52 -0.94 -1.96 3.56
C PRO A 52 -1.83 -1.88 4.80
N ILE A 53 -2.35 -3.04 5.20
CA ILE A 53 -2.96 -3.27 6.50
C ILE A 53 -1.88 -3.77 7.46
N VAL A 54 -1.75 -3.07 8.57
CA VAL A 54 -0.70 -3.26 9.57
C VAL A 54 -1.32 -3.53 10.93
N ILE A 55 -0.70 -4.41 11.71
CA ILE A 55 -0.92 -4.51 13.16
C ILE A 55 0.31 -3.99 13.88
N GLU A 56 0.09 -3.21 14.93
CA GLU A 56 1.15 -2.73 15.81
C GLU A 56 1.38 -3.74 16.93
N GLU A 57 2.61 -4.23 17.02
CA GLU A 57 3.11 -5.05 18.12
C GLU A 57 4.09 -4.19 18.97
N PRO A 58 4.43 -4.61 20.20
CA PRO A 58 5.18 -3.76 21.13
C PRO A 58 6.51 -3.19 20.61
N ASP A 59 7.19 -3.92 19.73
CA ASP A 59 8.52 -3.58 19.20
C ASP A 59 8.56 -3.43 17.67
N ARG A 60 7.44 -3.66 16.98
CA ARG A 60 7.42 -3.72 15.52
C ARG A 60 6.04 -3.50 14.91
N LEU A 61 6.04 -3.15 13.64
CA LEU A 61 4.86 -3.14 12.79
C LEU A 61 4.85 -4.40 11.93
N VAL A 62 3.75 -5.15 11.96
CA VAL A 62 3.58 -6.34 11.12
C VAL A 62 2.60 -6.02 9.99
N VAL A 63 3.10 -6.07 8.75
CA VAL A 63 2.29 -5.92 7.55
C VAL A 63 1.57 -7.24 7.27
N VAL A 64 0.24 -7.25 7.39
CA VAL A 64 -0.58 -8.46 7.26
C VAL A 64 -1.04 -8.66 5.82
N THR A 65 -1.52 -7.59 5.19
CA THR A 65 -2.08 -7.62 3.83
C THR A 65 -1.68 -6.35 3.11
N VAL A 66 -1.34 -6.45 1.83
CA VAL A 66 -1.10 -5.26 0.99
C VAL A 66 -2.04 -5.29 -0.20
N PHE A 67 -2.87 -4.25 -0.30
CA PHE A 67 -3.66 -3.99 -1.49
C PHE A 67 -2.90 -3.04 -2.41
N VAL A 68 -2.93 -3.35 -3.71
CA VAL A 68 -2.38 -2.51 -4.77
C VAL A 68 -3.51 -2.23 -5.75
N TYR A 69 -3.79 -0.94 -5.96
CA TYR A 69 -4.81 -0.47 -6.89
C TYR A 69 -4.16 0.35 -8.00
N TYR A 70 -4.73 0.27 -9.20
CA TYR A 70 -4.30 1.04 -10.36
C TYR A 70 -5.49 1.85 -10.88
N PHE A 71 -5.34 3.17 -10.96
CA PHE A 71 -6.38 4.11 -11.40
C PHE A 71 -6.07 4.75 -12.75
#